data_AF-A0A7V3BKX5-F1
#
_entry.id   AF-A0A7V3BKX5-F1
#
_cell.length_a   1.000
_cell.length_b   1.000
_cell.length_c   1.000
_cell.angle_alpha   90.00
_cell.angle_beta   90.00
_cell.angle_gamma   90.00
#
_symmetry.space_group_name_H-M   'P 1'
#
loop_
_entity.id
_entity.type
_entity.pdbx_description
1 polymer ?
#
loop_
_entity_poly.entity_id
_entity_poly.type
_entity_poly.pdbx_seq_one_letter_code
_entity_poly.pdbx_strand_id
1 'polypeptide(L)'
;MSTTPHELFSNTLQELYLWLKDVLEELGWEDEPKVYLALKATLHALRDHLAMDEATHLGARLPMLVRGFYYEGWSLAGKPLKERRKAAFLTLVQEYFRIRGTRR
;
A
#
# COMPACT_ATOMS: atom_id res chain seq x y z
N MET A 1 17.40 -18.18 25.15
CA MET A 1 15.94 -17.98 25.11
C MET A 1 15.51 -18.05 23.66
N SER A 2 14.48 -18.84 23.35
CA SER A 2 13.96 -19.01 21.99
C SER A 2 13.00 -17.86 21.67
N THR A 3 13.31 -17.03 20.68
CA THR A 3 12.42 -15.95 20.24
C THR A 3 11.15 -16.55 19.64
N THR A 4 9.98 -16.14 20.12
CA THR A 4 8.71 -16.60 19.57
C THR A 4 8.41 -15.89 18.25
N PRO A 5 7.66 -16.51 17.31
CA PRO A 5 7.30 -15.84 16.05
C PRO A 5 6.61 -14.49 16.25
N HIS A 6 5.81 -14.33 17.31
CA HIS A 6 5.19 -13.05 17.65
C HIS A 6 6.23 -11.95 17.93
N GLU A 7 7.27 -12.25 18.70
CA GLU A 7 8.35 -11.30 19.00
C GLU A 7 9.12 -10.89 17.74
N LEU A 8 9.28 -11.79 16.77
CA LEU A 8 9.93 -11.49 15.48
C LEU A 8 9.15 -10.46 14.65
N PHE A 9 7.82 -10.48 14.71
CA PHE A 9 6.96 -9.59 13.91
C PHE A 9 6.35 -8.42 14.69
N SER A 10 6.54 -8.35 16.00
CA SER A 10 5.94 -7.32 16.86
C SER A 10 6.29 -5.90 16.38
N ASN A 11 7.55 -5.67 16.02
CA ASN A 11 7.99 -4.35 15.56
C ASN A 11 7.31 -3.92 14.25
N THR A 12 7.24 -4.82 13.24
CA THR A 12 6.59 -4.46 11.96
C THR A 12 5.07 -4.34 12.08
N LEU A 13 4.43 -5.04 13.03
CA LEU A 13 3.02 -4.87 13.35
C LEU A 13 2.77 -3.50 13.97
N GLN A 14 3.63 -3.08 14.90
CA GLN A 14 3.55 -1.76 15.51
C GLN A 14 3.76 -0.65 14.47
N GLU A 15 4.76 -0.77 13.59
CA GLU A 15 4.99 0.19 12.50
C GLU A 15 3.79 0.31 11.56
N LEU A 16 3.17 -0.83 11.18
CA LEU A 16 1.96 -0.83 10.36
C LEU A 16 0.80 -0.13 11.07
N TYR A 17 0.60 -0.40 12.36
CA TYR A 17 -0.46 0.22 13.15
C TYR A 17 -0.30 1.75 13.20
N LEU A 18 0.92 2.25 13.40
CA LEU A 18 1.22 3.68 13.39
C LEU A 18 0.88 4.31 12.03
N TRP A 19 1.29 3.67 10.93
CA TRP A 19 0.94 4.13 9.58
C TRP A 19 -0.57 4.19 9.35
N LEU A 20 -1.32 3.17 9.77
CA LEU A 20 -2.77 3.17 9.60
C LEU A 20 -3.45 4.24 10.47
N LYS A 21 -2.96 4.46 11.69
CA LYS A 21 -3.44 5.51 12.59
C LYS A 21 -3.23 6.90 11.99
N ASP A 22 -2.04 7.18 11.46
CA ASP A 22 -1.74 8.46 10.82
C ASP A 22 -2.69 8.71 9.64
N VAL A 23 -2.94 7.69 8.81
CA VAL A 23 -3.87 7.81 7.67
C VAL A 23 -5.33 7.96 8.13
N LEU A 24 -5.75 7.28 9.20
CA LEU A 24 -7.08 7.46 9.79
C LEU A 24 -7.29 8.91 10.23
N GLU A 25 -6.31 9.47 10.95
CA GLU A 25 -6.35 10.83 11.48
C GLU A 25 -6.42 11.86 10.34
N GLU A 26 -5.54 11.74 9.33
CA GLU A 26 -5.52 12.63 8.16
C GLU A 26 -6.81 12.58 7.32
N LEU A 27 -7.44 11.40 7.23
CA LEU A 27 -8.69 11.23 6.47
C LEU A 27 -9.95 11.51 7.30
N GLY A 28 -9.82 11.65 8.63
CA GLY A 28 -10.96 11.73 9.56
C GLY A 28 -11.85 10.50 9.50
N TRP A 29 -11.28 9.31 9.32
CA TRP A 29 -12.02 8.04 9.24
C TRP A 29 -11.89 7.23 10.54
N GLU A 30 -12.86 6.37 10.80
CA GLU A 30 -12.86 5.44 11.94
C GLU A 30 -12.78 3.96 11.51
N ASP A 31 -12.90 3.69 10.21
CA ASP A 31 -12.92 2.34 9.64
C ASP A 31 -11.49 1.90 9.27
N GLU A 32 -10.83 1.19 10.18
CA GLU A 32 -9.50 0.60 10.01
C GLU A 32 -9.37 -0.26 8.73
N PRO A 33 -10.27 -1.24 8.47
CA PRO A 33 -10.26 -1.99 7.21
C PRO A 33 -10.29 -1.10 5.96
N LYS A 34 -11.11 -0.05 5.97
CA LYS A 34 -11.22 0.90 4.86
C LYS A 34 -9.94 1.71 4.67
N VAL A 35 -9.28 2.13 5.75
CA VAL A 35 -7.99 2.84 5.67
C VAL A 35 -6.88 1.93 5.13
N TYR A 36 -6.83 0.68 5.56
CA TYR A 36 -5.91 -0.30 4.96
C TYR A 36 -6.11 -0.41 3.44
N LEU A 37 -7.36 -0.51 2.98
CA LEU A 37 -7.67 -0.55 1.55
C LEU A 37 -7.25 0.74 0.82
N ALA A 38 -7.43 1.91 1.44
CA ALA A 38 -7.03 3.19 0.88
C ALA A 38 -5.51 3.33 0.74
N LEU A 39 -4.76 2.96 1.78
CA LEU A 39 -3.30 2.96 1.77
C LEU A 39 -2.77 2.02 0.69
N LYS A 40 -3.30 0.79 0.65
CA LYS A 40 -2.92 -0.22 -0.35
C LYS A 40 -3.22 0.23 -1.79
N ALA A 41 -4.43 0.75 -2.03
CA ALA A 41 -4.84 1.24 -3.35
C ALA A 41 -3.93 2.39 -3.84
N THR A 42 -3.61 3.32 -2.94
CA THR A 42 -2.72 4.45 -3.23
C THR A 42 -1.31 3.98 -3.58
N LEU A 43 -0.76 3.05 -2.80
CA LEU A 43 0.56 2.48 -3.03
C LEU A 43 0.64 1.67 -4.34
N HIS A 44 -0.42 0.95 -4.71
CA HIS A 44 -0.49 0.24 -5.99
C HIS A 44 -0.54 1.20 -7.17
N ALA A 45 -1.36 2.25 -7.08
CA ALA A 45 -1.41 3.29 -8.10
C ALA A 45 -0.03 3.95 -8.26
N LEU A 46 0.60 4.37 -7.15
CA LEU A 46 1.91 4.99 -7.16
C LEU A 46 2.97 4.09 -7.81
N ARG A 47 3.07 2.83 -7.36
CA ARG A 47 3.99 1.83 -7.91
C ARG A 47 3.86 1.69 -9.41
N ASP A 48 2.64 1.75 -9.94
CA ASP A 48 2.38 1.48 -11.35
C ASP A 48 2.70 2.67 -12.26
N HIS A 49 2.86 3.89 -11.70
CA HIS A 49 3.38 5.06 -12.40
C HIS A 49 4.92 5.17 -12.39
N LEU A 50 5.59 4.46 -11.48
CA LEU A 50 7.04 4.48 -11.33
C LEU A 50 7.72 3.53 -12.32
N ALA A 51 8.93 3.90 -12.76
CA ALA A 51 9.79 2.95 -13.45
C ALA A 51 10.17 1.78 -12.52
N MET A 52 10.59 0.64 -13.07
CA MET A 52 10.80 -0.58 -12.28
C MET A 52 11.85 -0.38 -11.16
N ASP A 53 12.94 0.31 -11.48
CA ASP A 53 14.00 0.69 -10.54
C ASP A 53 13.49 1.64 -9.44
N GLU A 54 12.73 2.66 -9.81
CA GLU A 54 12.10 3.58 -8.85
C GLU A 54 11.11 2.87 -7.93
N ALA A 55 10.25 2.00 -8.50
CA ALA A 55 9.25 1.22 -7.78
C ALA A 55 9.91 0.24 -6.80
N THR A 56 11.00 -0.40 -7.21
CA THR A 56 11.73 -1.34 -6.35
C THR A 56 12.46 -0.62 -5.23
N HIS A 57 13.08 0.54 -5.53
CA HIS A 57 13.73 1.37 -4.54
C HIS A 57 12.76 1.93 -3.50
N LEU A 58 11.55 2.34 -3.92
CA LEU A 58 10.47 2.71 -2.99
C LEU A 58 10.10 1.54 -2.09
N GLY A 59 9.82 0.36 -2.67
CA GLY A 59 9.43 -0.82 -1.90
C GLY A 59 10.48 -1.28 -0.88
N ALA A 60 11.77 -1.07 -1.16
CA ALA A 60 12.87 -1.40 -0.26
C ALA A 60 12.88 -0.56 1.03
N ARG A 61 12.26 0.63 1.01
CA ARG A 61 12.19 1.55 2.16
C ARG A 61 10.93 1.38 3.00
N LEU A 62 9.99 0.54 2.56
CA LEU A 62 8.74 0.30 3.28
C LEU A 62 8.95 -0.70 4.44
N PRO A 63 8.23 -0.51 5.57
CA PRO A 63 8.10 -1.53 6.61
C PRO A 63 7.73 -2.89 6.03
N MET A 64 8.13 -3.97 6.69
CA MET A 64 8.00 -5.34 6.14
C MET A 64 6.57 -5.69 5.73
N LEU A 65 5.58 -5.45 6.59
CA LEU A 65 4.18 -5.73 6.25
C LEU A 65 3.62 -4.82 5.14
N VAL A 66 4.02 -3.54 5.15
CA VAL A 66 3.64 -2.58 4.09
C VAL A 66 4.20 -3.01 2.74
N ARG A 67 5.45 -3.47 2.73
CA ARG A 67 6.11 -4.04 1.56
C ARG A 67 5.37 -5.27 1.02
N GLY A 68 4.85 -6.12 1.90
CA GLY A 68 4.08 -7.30 1.52
C GLY A 68 2.89 -6.95 0.62
N PHE A 69 2.01 -6.06 1.07
CA PHE A 69 0.89 -5.65 0.24
C PHE A 69 1.29 -4.69 -0.89
N TYR A 70 2.39 -3.95 -0.78
CA TYR A 70 2.91 -3.11 -1.86
C TYR A 70 3.25 -3.92 -3.12
N TYR A 71 3.88 -5.10 -2.99
CA TYR A 71 4.22 -5.96 -4.14
C TYR A 71 3.13 -6.94 -4.54
N GLU A 72 2.10 -7.11 -3.71
CA GLU A 72 1.03 -8.06 -3.97
C GLU A 72 0.33 -7.77 -5.31
N GLY A 73 0.25 -8.79 -6.16
CA GLY A 73 -0.40 -8.71 -7.48
C GLY A 73 0.32 -7.79 -8.48
N TRP A 74 1.60 -7.46 -8.28
CA TRP A 74 2.33 -6.62 -9.22
C TRP A 74 2.59 -7.35 -10.54
N SER A 75 2.01 -6.82 -11.62
CA SER A 75 2.39 -7.17 -13.00
C SER A 75 3.24 -6.04 -13.58
N LEU A 76 4.33 -6.37 -14.28
CA LEU A 76 5.18 -5.41 -14.98
C LEU A 76 4.67 -5.07 -16.39
N ALA A 77 3.71 -5.86 -16.90
CA ALA A 77 3.17 -5.65 -18.24
C ALA A 77 2.46 -4.28 -18.32
N GLY A 78 2.86 -3.47 -19.31
CA GLY A 78 2.25 -2.16 -19.55
C GLY A 78 2.66 -1.05 -18.57
N LYS A 79 3.71 -1.26 -17.74
CA LYS A 79 4.22 -0.28 -16.78
C LYS A 79 5.63 0.20 -17.16
N PRO A 80 6.00 1.46 -16.84
CA PRO A 80 5.20 2.47 -16.13
C PRO A 80 4.02 2.98 -16.94
N LEU A 81 2.95 3.38 -16.25
CA LEU A 81 1.83 4.07 -16.86
C LEU A 81 2.31 5.43 -17.42
N LYS A 82 2.03 5.67 -18.70
CA LYS A 82 2.50 6.87 -19.42
C LYS A 82 1.77 8.15 -19.01
N GLU A 83 0.49 8.02 -18.67
CA GLU A 83 -0.32 9.14 -18.21
C GLU A 83 0.13 9.56 -16.81
N ARG A 84 0.33 10.86 -16.59
CA ARG A 84 0.85 11.41 -15.31
C ARG A 84 -0.03 12.53 -14.73
N ARG A 85 -1.17 12.82 -15.37
CA ARG A 85 -2.14 13.81 -14.85
C ARG A 85 -2.72 13.33 -13.53
N LYS A 86 -2.87 14.26 -12.59
CA LYS A 86 -3.49 14.04 -11.27
C LYS A 86 -4.83 13.32 -11.37
N ALA A 87 -5.69 13.73 -12.33
CA ALA A 87 -7.00 13.11 -12.51
C ALA A 87 -6.90 11.61 -12.81
N ALA A 88 -5.99 11.21 -13.71
CA ALA A 88 -5.80 9.80 -14.06
C ALA A 88 -5.23 8.99 -12.89
N PHE A 89 -4.31 9.57 -12.12
CA PHE A 89 -3.80 8.95 -10.89
C PHE A 89 -4.94 8.69 -9.89
N LEU A 90 -5.79 9.69 -9.64
CA LEU A 90 -6.93 9.55 -8.73
C LEU A 90 -7.95 8.52 -9.22
N THR A 91 -8.21 8.44 -10.52
CA THR A 91 -9.05 7.39 -11.11
C THR A 91 -8.47 6.00 -10.81
N LEU A 92 -7.16 5.80 -10.99
CA LEU A 92 -6.51 4.52 -10.72
C LEU A 92 -6.57 4.14 -9.23
N VAL A 93 -6.38 5.10 -8.32
CA VAL A 93 -6.56 4.89 -6.89
C VAL A 93 -7.99 4.42 -6.58
N GLN A 94 -9.01 5.07 -7.16
CA GLN A 94 -10.40 4.69 -6.99
C GLN A 94 -10.69 3.29 -7.54
N GLU A 95 -10.12 2.92 -8.69
CA GLU A 95 -10.26 1.59 -9.26
C GLU A 95 -9.70 0.51 -8.33
N TYR A 96 -8.47 0.68 -7.82
CA TYR A 96 -7.88 -0.27 -6.88
C TYR A 96 -8.67 -0.36 -5.57
N PHE A 97 -9.17 0.78 -5.08
CA PHE A 97 -10.00 0.83 -3.88
C PHE A 97 -11.31 0.05 -4.08
N ARG A 98 -11.97 0.22 -5.23
CA ARG A 98 -13.23 -0.46 -5.55
C ARG A 98 -13.07 -1.97 -5.76
N ILE A 99 -12.06 -2.41 -6.52
CA ILE A 99 -11.84 -3.84 -6.84
C ILE A 99 -11.69 -4.69 -5.58
N ARG A 100 -11.18 -4.11 -4.49
CA ARG A 100 -10.82 -4.84 -3.28
C ARG A 100 -11.77 -4.58 -2.09
N GLY A 101 -12.62 -3.57 -2.16
CA GLY A 101 -13.74 -3.38 -1.23
C GLY A 101 -14.93 -4.31 -1.47
N THR A 102 -15.01 -4.97 -2.64
CA THR A 102 -16.14 -5.84 -3.04
C THR A 102 -15.97 -7.33 -2.74
N ARG A 103 -14.84 -7.78 -2.15
CA ARG A 103 -14.74 -9.14 -1.61
C ARG A 103 -15.37 -9.18 -0.21
N ARG A 104 -16.70 -9.19 -0.16
CA ARG A 104 -17.46 -9.80 0.94
C ARG A 104 -17.89 -11.20 0.52
#